data_AF-A0A645FI34-F1
#
_entry.id   AF-A0A645FI34-F1
#
_cell.length_a   1.000
_cell.length_b   1.000
_cell.length_c   1.000
_cell.angle_alpha   90.00
_cell.angle_beta   90.00
_cell.angle_gamma   90.00
#
_symmetry.space_group_name_H-M   'P 1'
#
loop_
_entity.id
_entity.type
_entity.pdbx_description
1 polymer ?
#
loop_
_entity_poly.entity_id
_entity_poly.type
_entity_poly.pdbx_seq_one_letter_code
_entity_poly.pdbx_strand_id
1 'polypeptide(L)'
;MNLSRPSQLRAASLTADAQATLTIPYAEIRWSAANDGDGPTAFDWVDSVYYSLDNQFSLDDTPVTTRTNLAGLASGATYSWQTFMALPSDAKSGAFLVLGVDRDRALWDEDVANNFIAVPLRIAPFGTGHTWMSEPRFVKGRFQATLHGAEGLSVVLQASTNLVDWESLRTVTFPNDAVDIEDTKSQGTSSRFYRLIPLSELD
;
A
#
# COMPACT_ATOMS: atom_id res chain seq x y z
N MET A 1 -11.07 -29.63 -31.24
CA MET A 1 -10.14 -28.51 -31.46
C MET A 1 -10.13 -27.72 -30.16
N ASN A 2 -9.03 -27.74 -29.40
CA ASN A 2 -8.94 -27.00 -28.15
C ASN A 2 -8.56 -25.56 -28.52
N LEU A 3 -9.48 -24.61 -28.35
CA LEU A 3 -9.16 -23.21 -28.57
C LEU A 3 -8.25 -22.78 -27.43
N SER A 4 -7.06 -22.24 -27.76
CA SER A 4 -6.18 -21.62 -26.77
C SER A 4 -6.96 -20.51 -26.07
N ARG A 5 -7.00 -20.54 -24.74
CA ARG A 5 -7.64 -19.47 -23.96
C ARG A 5 -6.75 -18.23 -24.07
N PRO A 6 -7.29 -17.05 -24.42
CA PRO A 6 -6.54 -15.79 -24.31
C PRO A 6 -6.20 -15.49 -22.84
N SER A 7 -5.82 -14.27 -22.48
CA SER A 7 -5.55 -13.93 -21.07
C SER A 7 -6.70 -14.37 -20.16
N GLN A 8 -6.37 -14.91 -18.99
CA GLN A 8 -7.30 -15.20 -17.90
C GLN A 8 -6.71 -14.55 -16.67
N LEU A 9 -7.11 -13.31 -16.38
CA LEU A 9 -6.60 -12.64 -15.20
C LEU A 9 -7.27 -13.23 -13.98
N ARG A 10 -6.62 -13.05 -12.83
CA ARG A 10 -7.16 -13.44 -11.55
C ARG A 10 -6.53 -12.61 -10.44
N ALA A 11 -7.34 -12.21 -9.46
CA ALA A 11 -6.83 -11.68 -8.22
C ALA A 11 -6.14 -12.80 -7.42
N ALA A 12 -4.81 -12.74 -7.30
CA ALA A 12 -4.01 -13.81 -6.71
C ALA A 12 -3.89 -13.70 -5.19
N SER A 13 -3.70 -12.49 -4.67
CA SER A 13 -3.72 -12.21 -3.24
C SER A 13 -4.09 -10.76 -2.96
N LEU A 14 -4.63 -10.52 -1.77
CA LEU A 14 -4.82 -9.20 -1.19
C LEU A 14 -4.52 -9.30 0.29
N THR A 15 -3.73 -8.38 0.82
CA THR A 15 -3.50 -8.21 2.25
C THR A 15 -3.50 -6.72 2.58
N ALA A 16 -3.96 -6.39 3.78
CA ALA A 16 -3.92 -5.02 4.26
C ALA A 16 -3.62 -4.98 5.75
N ASP A 17 -2.62 -4.17 6.09
CA ASP A 17 -2.25 -3.85 7.46
C ASP A 17 -2.76 -2.44 7.77
N ALA A 18 -3.97 -2.36 8.32
CA ALA A 18 -4.64 -1.10 8.59
C ALA A 18 -4.52 -0.67 10.06
N GLN A 19 -4.37 0.63 10.27
CA GLN A 19 -4.15 1.26 11.57
C GLN A 19 -5.07 2.46 11.72
N ALA A 20 -5.65 2.62 12.91
CA ALA A 20 -6.35 3.85 13.25
C ALA A 20 -5.35 5.00 13.43
N THR A 21 -5.77 6.21 13.09
CA THR A 21 -5.12 7.47 13.50
C THR A 21 -6.15 8.36 14.21
N LEU A 22 -5.80 9.56 14.67
CA LEU A 22 -6.79 10.45 15.31
C LEU A 22 -7.81 11.02 14.31
N THR A 23 -7.52 10.99 13.01
CA THR A 23 -8.38 11.62 11.98
C THR A 23 -8.90 10.63 10.95
N ILE A 24 -8.01 9.91 10.27
CA ILE A 24 -8.35 8.96 9.20
C ILE A 24 -7.47 7.71 9.28
N PRO A 25 -8.05 6.48 9.22
CA PRO A 25 -7.24 5.28 9.22
C PRO A 25 -6.39 5.17 7.95
N TYR A 26 -5.24 4.52 8.05
CA TYR A 26 -4.34 4.25 6.92
C TYR A 26 -4.06 2.75 6.82
N ALA A 27 -3.77 2.27 5.61
CA ALA A 27 -3.39 0.90 5.37
C ALA A 27 -2.20 0.77 4.42
N GLU A 28 -1.27 -0.12 4.76
CA GLU A 28 -0.39 -0.73 3.75
C GLU A 28 -1.19 -1.82 3.03
N ILE A 29 -1.47 -1.60 1.75
CA ILE A 29 -2.23 -2.51 0.90
C ILE A 29 -1.25 -3.20 -0.03
N ARG A 30 -1.25 -4.54 -0.03
CA ARG A 30 -0.42 -5.37 -0.91
C ARG A 30 -1.32 -6.32 -1.68
N TRP A 31 -1.07 -6.45 -2.98
CA TRP A 31 -1.80 -7.43 -3.78
C TRP A 31 -0.93 -8.04 -4.86
N SER A 32 -1.42 -9.14 -5.42
CA SER A 32 -0.88 -9.76 -6.62
C SER A 32 -1.99 -10.17 -7.57
N ALA A 33 -1.67 -10.22 -8.86
CA ALA A 33 -2.54 -10.79 -9.88
C ALA A 33 -1.74 -11.72 -10.79
N ALA A 34 -2.42 -12.73 -11.32
CA ALA A 34 -1.85 -13.73 -12.21
C ALA A 34 -2.60 -13.75 -13.53
N ASN A 35 -1.92 -14.19 -14.60
CA ASN A 35 -2.55 -14.55 -15.85
C ASN A 35 -2.49 -16.08 -16.02
N ASP A 36 -3.59 -16.76 -15.72
CA ASP A 36 -3.74 -18.22 -15.80
C ASP A 36 -4.14 -18.68 -17.23
N GLY A 37 -4.20 -17.76 -18.20
CA GLY A 37 -4.54 -18.04 -19.60
C GLY A 37 -3.35 -18.50 -20.44
N ASP A 38 -3.60 -19.01 -21.65
CA ASP A 38 -2.54 -19.49 -22.55
C ASP A 38 -1.85 -18.36 -23.34
N GLY A 39 -2.48 -17.18 -23.38
CA GLY A 39 -1.98 -15.98 -24.07
C GLY A 39 -1.60 -14.85 -23.12
N PRO A 40 -0.74 -13.91 -23.54
CA PRO A 40 -0.48 -12.69 -22.78
C PRO A 40 -1.71 -11.76 -22.75
N THR A 41 -1.75 -10.84 -21.80
CA THR A 41 -2.73 -9.74 -21.84
C THR A 41 -2.51 -8.87 -23.09
N ALA A 42 -3.57 -8.57 -23.83
CA ALA A 42 -3.48 -7.87 -25.12
C ALA A 42 -3.50 -6.34 -25.03
N PHE A 43 -3.95 -5.80 -23.90
CA PHE A 43 -4.14 -4.37 -23.65
C PHE A 43 -3.73 -4.00 -22.23
N ASP A 44 -3.59 -2.70 -21.99
CA ASP A 44 -3.47 -2.14 -20.65
C ASP A 44 -4.76 -2.38 -19.87
N TRP A 45 -4.64 -2.58 -18.55
CA TRP A 45 -5.78 -2.74 -17.66
C TRP A 45 -5.58 -1.98 -16.35
N VAL A 46 -6.64 -1.85 -15.58
CA VAL A 46 -6.64 -1.13 -14.30
C VAL A 46 -7.05 -2.07 -13.18
N ASP A 47 -6.24 -2.17 -12.14
CA ASP A 47 -6.64 -2.76 -10.87
C ASP A 47 -7.27 -1.68 -9.98
N SER A 48 -8.20 -2.05 -9.11
CA SER A 48 -8.80 -1.13 -8.14
C SER A 48 -9.05 -1.84 -6.81
N VAL A 49 -8.75 -1.15 -5.72
CA VAL A 49 -9.07 -1.59 -4.37
C VAL A 49 -10.16 -0.70 -3.81
N TYR A 50 -11.16 -1.33 -3.21
CA TYR A 50 -12.34 -0.70 -2.66
C TYR A 50 -12.49 -1.02 -1.17
N TYR A 51 -13.06 -0.09 -0.43
CA TYR A 51 -13.62 -0.31 0.89
C TYR A 51 -15.10 -0.69 0.74
N SER A 52 -15.48 -1.84 1.31
CA SER A 52 -16.83 -2.41 1.21
C SER A 52 -17.38 -2.76 2.59
N LEU A 53 -18.70 -2.74 2.73
CA LEU A 53 -19.39 -3.18 3.94
C LEU A 53 -19.69 -4.69 3.94
N ASP A 54 -19.48 -5.38 2.82
CA ASP A 54 -19.58 -6.82 2.72
C ASP A 54 -18.40 -7.42 1.90
N ASN A 55 -18.43 -8.72 1.64
CA ASN A 55 -17.32 -9.43 1.01
C ASN A 55 -17.48 -9.57 -0.52
N GLN A 56 -18.38 -8.82 -1.14
CA GLN A 56 -18.63 -8.82 -2.56
C GLN A 56 -18.36 -7.44 -3.14
N PHE A 57 -17.88 -7.41 -4.38
CA PHE A 57 -17.79 -6.14 -5.09
C PHE A 57 -19.18 -5.67 -5.50
N SER A 58 -19.48 -4.41 -5.21
CA SER A 58 -20.67 -3.72 -5.70
C SER A 58 -20.38 -2.25 -6.02
N LEU A 59 -21.25 -1.61 -6.81
CA LEU A 59 -21.03 -0.24 -7.29
C LEU A 59 -21.15 0.84 -6.20
N ASP A 60 -21.67 0.48 -5.03
CA ASP A 60 -21.72 1.34 -3.84
C ASP A 60 -20.46 1.27 -2.98
N ASP A 61 -19.51 0.39 -3.32
CA ASP A 61 -18.22 0.33 -2.65
C ASP A 61 -17.39 1.60 -2.88
N THR A 62 -16.63 2.01 -1.86
CA THR A 62 -15.85 3.25 -1.91
C THR A 62 -14.45 2.98 -2.48
N PRO A 63 -14.02 3.66 -3.58
CA PRO A 63 -12.69 3.46 -4.14
C PRO A 63 -11.60 3.98 -3.19
N VAL A 64 -10.59 3.15 -2.93
CA VAL A 64 -9.41 3.50 -2.11
C VAL A 64 -8.24 3.86 -3.00
N THR A 65 -7.89 3.00 -3.95
CA THR A 65 -6.76 3.23 -4.86
C THR A 65 -6.91 2.45 -6.16
N THR A 66 -6.16 2.87 -7.18
CA THR A 66 -6.13 2.26 -8.50
C THR A 66 -4.70 2.11 -8.99
N ARG A 67 -4.45 1.10 -9.83
CA ARG A 67 -3.16 0.92 -10.50
C ARG A 67 -3.36 0.59 -11.96
N THR A 68 -2.77 1.39 -12.84
CA THR A 68 -2.70 1.10 -14.27
C THR A 68 -1.54 0.15 -14.57
N ASN A 69 -1.82 -0.89 -15.35
CA ASN A 69 -0.85 -1.88 -15.82
C ASN A 69 -0.58 -1.66 -17.31
N LEU A 70 0.67 -1.29 -17.65
CA LEU A 70 1.07 -0.94 -19.03
C LEU A 70 1.99 -1.96 -19.71
N ALA A 71 2.55 -2.92 -18.96
CA ALA A 71 3.65 -3.75 -19.44
C ALA A 71 3.21 -5.09 -20.07
N GLY A 72 1.90 -5.37 -20.08
CA GLY A 72 1.39 -6.70 -20.36
C GLY A 72 1.80 -7.74 -19.29
N LEU A 73 1.00 -8.79 -19.13
CA LEU A 73 1.32 -9.94 -18.28
C LEU A 73 1.34 -11.21 -19.12
N ALA A 74 2.49 -11.87 -19.21
CA ALA A 74 2.66 -13.12 -19.94
C ALA A 74 1.81 -14.25 -19.34
N SER A 75 1.53 -15.28 -20.14
CA SER A 75 0.88 -16.51 -19.67
C SER A 75 1.68 -17.14 -18.51
N GLY A 76 0.98 -17.51 -17.44
CA GLY A 76 1.53 -18.09 -16.20
C GLY A 76 2.30 -17.09 -15.33
N ALA A 77 2.41 -15.82 -15.72
CA ALA A 77 3.13 -14.82 -14.94
C ALA A 77 2.26 -14.25 -13.83
N THR A 78 2.92 -13.75 -12.78
CA THR A 78 2.32 -13.03 -11.66
C THR A 78 3.08 -11.74 -11.43
N TYR A 79 2.41 -10.69 -11.00
CA TYR A 79 3.06 -9.51 -10.42
C TYR A 79 2.55 -9.26 -9.01
N SER A 80 3.35 -8.51 -8.25
CA SER A 80 2.96 -8.01 -6.94
C SER A 80 3.08 -6.49 -6.90
N TRP A 81 2.23 -5.86 -6.12
CA TRP A 81 2.23 -4.43 -5.87
C TRP A 81 1.98 -4.13 -4.39
N GLN A 82 2.52 -3.02 -3.93
CA GLN A 82 2.29 -2.50 -2.59
C GLN A 82 2.13 -0.99 -2.64
N THR A 83 1.25 -0.46 -1.79
CA THR A 83 1.02 0.98 -1.65
C THR A 83 0.49 1.31 -0.26
N PHE A 84 0.74 2.54 0.19
CA PHE A 84 0.18 3.08 1.43
C PHE A 84 -0.94 4.06 1.08
N MET A 85 -2.12 3.86 1.64
CA MET A 85 -3.30 4.67 1.33
C MET A 85 -4.05 5.07 2.60
N ALA A 86 -4.60 6.28 2.59
CA ALA A 86 -5.67 6.64 3.50
C ALA A 86 -6.90 5.77 3.17
N LEU A 87 -7.55 5.25 4.20
CA LEU A 87 -8.87 4.63 4.10
C LEU A 87 -9.95 5.72 4.26
N PRO A 88 -11.20 5.43 3.87
CA PRO A 88 -12.34 6.30 4.20
C PRO A 88 -12.39 6.64 5.70
N SER A 89 -12.79 7.86 6.05
CA SER A 89 -12.81 8.33 7.43
C SER A 89 -13.78 7.54 8.32
N ASP A 90 -14.78 6.89 7.72
CA ASP A 90 -15.75 6.01 8.37
C ASP A 90 -15.37 4.51 8.29
N ALA A 91 -14.15 4.20 7.81
CA ALA A 91 -13.66 2.83 7.75
C ALA A 91 -13.58 2.21 9.15
N LYS A 92 -14.07 0.98 9.27
CA LYS A 92 -14.19 0.27 10.56
C LYS A 92 -13.75 -1.18 10.44
N SER A 93 -13.21 -1.72 11.53
CA SER A 93 -12.97 -3.15 11.66
C SER A 93 -14.25 -3.95 11.42
N GLY A 94 -14.15 -5.05 10.66
CA GLY A 94 -15.30 -5.89 10.30
C GLY A 94 -15.95 -5.54 8.96
N ALA A 95 -15.59 -4.41 8.36
CA ALA A 95 -15.78 -4.14 6.93
C ALA A 95 -14.75 -4.96 6.10
N PHE A 96 -14.67 -4.71 4.80
CA PHE A 96 -13.79 -5.42 3.89
C PHE A 96 -12.99 -4.47 3.00
N LEU A 97 -11.84 -4.96 2.54
CA LEU A 97 -11.23 -4.45 1.32
C LEU A 97 -11.46 -5.45 0.19
N VAL A 98 -11.86 -4.95 -0.97
CA VAL A 98 -12.12 -5.74 -2.17
C VAL A 98 -11.18 -5.28 -3.27
N LEU A 99 -10.37 -6.18 -3.80
CA LEU A 99 -9.57 -5.96 -5.00
C LEU A 99 -10.36 -6.46 -6.20
N GLY A 100 -10.47 -5.63 -7.23
CA GLY A 100 -10.85 -6.01 -8.59
C GLY A 100 -9.67 -5.80 -9.53
N VAL A 101 -9.17 -6.88 -10.14
CA VAL A 101 -8.20 -6.79 -11.24
C VAL A 101 -8.95 -6.65 -12.56
N ASP A 102 -8.38 -5.92 -13.52
CA ASP A 102 -9.05 -5.54 -14.77
C ASP A 102 -10.48 -4.99 -14.53
N ARG A 103 -10.57 -4.01 -13.64
CA ARG A 103 -11.81 -3.36 -13.19
C ARG A 103 -12.70 -2.92 -14.35
N ASP A 104 -12.11 -2.36 -15.40
CA ASP A 104 -12.83 -1.82 -16.56
C ASP A 104 -13.21 -2.91 -17.58
N ARG A 105 -12.88 -4.18 -17.30
CA ARG A 105 -13.09 -5.34 -18.18
C ARG A 105 -12.51 -5.10 -19.57
N ALA A 106 -11.30 -4.56 -19.60
CA ALA A 106 -10.58 -4.26 -20.83
C ALA A 106 -10.05 -5.53 -21.51
N LEU A 107 -9.86 -6.60 -20.74
CA LEU A 107 -9.40 -7.89 -21.20
C LEU A 107 -10.56 -8.88 -21.20
N TRP A 108 -10.57 -9.76 -22.21
CA TRP A 108 -11.50 -10.87 -22.18
C TRP A 108 -11.07 -11.86 -21.10
N ASP A 109 -12.03 -12.30 -20.30
CA ASP A 109 -11.85 -13.28 -19.24
C ASP A 109 -13.06 -14.21 -19.17
N GLU A 110 -12.85 -15.52 -19.03
CA GLU A 110 -13.95 -16.49 -18.99
C GLU A 110 -14.59 -16.53 -17.60
N ASP A 111 -13.77 -16.36 -16.56
CA ASP A 111 -14.19 -16.41 -15.15
C ASP A 111 -13.93 -15.07 -14.46
N VAL A 112 -14.72 -14.07 -14.85
CA VAL A 112 -14.65 -12.72 -14.27
C VAL A 112 -14.91 -12.66 -12.76
N ALA A 113 -15.40 -13.74 -12.13
CA ALA A 113 -15.59 -13.76 -10.69
C ALA A 113 -14.26 -13.87 -9.94
N ASN A 114 -13.27 -14.56 -10.52
CA ASN A 114 -11.96 -14.74 -9.91
C ASN A 114 -11.07 -13.47 -10.04
N ASN A 115 -11.51 -12.48 -10.81
CA ASN A 115 -10.93 -11.14 -10.84
C ASN A 115 -11.15 -10.36 -9.55
N PHE A 116 -11.98 -10.88 -8.64
CA PHE A 116 -12.25 -10.26 -7.36
C PHE A 116 -11.77 -11.13 -6.20
N ILE A 117 -11.15 -10.48 -5.21
CA ILE A 117 -10.88 -11.08 -3.90
C ILE A 117 -11.18 -10.06 -2.81
N ALA A 118 -11.79 -10.51 -1.73
CA ALA A 118 -12.09 -9.69 -0.56
C ALA A 118 -11.34 -10.20 0.67
N VAL A 119 -10.86 -9.29 1.50
CA VAL A 119 -10.31 -9.61 2.81
C VAL A 119 -10.97 -8.78 3.91
N PRO A 120 -11.22 -9.36 5.10
CA PRO A 120 -11.76 -8.60 6.20
C PRO A 120 -10.77 -7.51 6.61
N LEU A 121 -11.26 -6.29 6.72
CA LEU A 121 -10.49 -5.16 7.21
C LEU A 121 -10.36 -5.26 8.73
N ARG A 122 -9.13 -5.37 9.21
CA ARG A 122 -8.80 -5.20 10.62
C ARG A 122 -8.02 -3.91 10.77
N ILE A 123 -8.65 -2.95 11.43
CA ILE A 123 -8.00 -1.71 11.84
C ILE A 123 -7.48 -1.94 13.25
N ALA A 124 -6.17 -2.09 13.37
CA ALA A 124 -5.56 -2.12 14.69
C ALA A 124 -5.78 -0.76 15.37
N PRO A 125 -6.10 -0.74 16.67
CA PRO A 125 -6.14 0.50 17.43
C PRO A 125 -4.82 1.22 17.27
N PHE A 126 -4.86 2.55 17.29
CA PHE A 126 -3.66 3.35 17.42
C PHE A 126 -2.95 2.94 18.72
N GLY A 127 -1.91 2.12 18.61
CA GLY A 127 -1.31 1.37 19.70
C GLY A 127 0.16 1.74 19.89
N THR A 128 0.61 1.72 21.15
CA THR A 128 1.94 2.12 21.59
C THR A 128 3.04 1.39 20.82
N GLY A 129 3.80 2.12 20.00
CA GLY A 129 5.04 1.65 19.37
C GLY A 129 5.02 1.51 17.85
N HIS A 130 3.85 1.59 17.18
CA HIS A 130 3.83 1.59 15.72
C HIS A 130 3.99 3.01 15.16
N THR A 131 4.86 3.15 14.16
CA THR A 131 5.12 4.41 13.48
C THR A 131 5.22 4.21 11.98
N TRP A 132 4.68 5.14 11.21
CA TRP A 132 4.73 5.10 9.75
C TRP A 132 4.97 6.51 9.17
N MET A 133 5.18 6.60 7.85
CA MET A 133 5.52 7.84 7.16
C MET A 133 4.60 8.07 5.97
N SER A 134 4.13 9.31 5.80
CA SER A 134 3.29 9.76 4.69
C SER A 134 3.88 10.98 4.00
N GLU A 135 3.28 11.33 2.85
CA GLU A 135 3.59 12.55 2.11
C GLU A 135 5.09 12.79 1.82
N PRO A 136 5.85 11.77 1.37
CA PRO A 136 7.27 11.96 1.07
C PRO A 136 7.44 12.97 -0.07
N ARG A 137 8.25 13.99 0.15
CA ARG A 137 8.52 15.06 -0.83
C ARG A 137 9.96 15.56 -0.73
N PHE A 138 10.48 16.07 -1.84
CA PHE A 138 11.76 16.78 -1.87
C PHE A 138 11.53 18.28 -2.09
N VAL A 139 11.90 19.09 -1.11
CA VAL A 139 11.77 20.55 -1.15
C VAL A 139 13.15 21.17 -1.01
N LYS A 140 13.58 21.94 -2.02
CA LYS A 140 14.91 22.59 -2.06
C LYS A 140 16.07 21.62 -1.79
N GLY A 141 15.98 20.41 -2.35
CA GLY A 141 16.99 19.36 -2.22
C GLY A 141 16.90 18.52 -0.94
N ARG A 142 15.97 18.83 -0.01
CA ARG A 142 15.82 18.11 1.25
C ARG A 142 14.56 17.26 1.25
N PHE A 143 14.70 16.03 1.72
CA PHE A 143 13.61 15.11 1.98
C PHE A 143 12.80 15.59 3.17
N GLN A 144 11.49 15.60 2.98
CA GLN A 144 10.50 15.88 4.01
C GLN A 144 9.39 14.83 3.93
N ALA A 145 8.79 14.54 5.07
CA ALA A 145 7.64 13.66 5.18
C ALA A 145 6.90 13.95 6.48
N THR A 146 5.71 13.40 6.63
CA THR A 146 4.97 13.40 7.90
C THR A 146 5.13 12.03 8.53
N LEU A 147 5.70 11.99 9.74
CA LEU A 147 5.72 10.80 10.58
C LEU A 147 4.44 10.72 11.37
N HIS A 148 3.93 9.51 11.57
CA HIS A 148 2.75 9.24 12.37
C HIS A 148 3.10 8.26 13.48
N GLY A 149 2.56 8.46 14.67
CA GLY A 149 2.86 7.65 15.86
C GLY A 149 2.17 8.18 17.11
N ALA A 150 2.03 7.33 18.13
CA ALA A 150 1.29 7.68 19.36
C ALA A 150 1.82 8.94 20.06
N GLU A 151 0.91 9.80 20.56
CA GLU A 151 1.28 10.96 21.37
C GLU A 151 2.17 10.51 22.55
N GLY A 152 3.29 11.20 22.74
CA GLY A 152 4.30 10.88 23.75
C GLY A 152 5.26 9.75 23.38
N LEU A 153 5.04 9.02 22.27
CA LEU A 153 6.01 8.05 21.76
C LEU A 153 7.28 8.78 21.32
N SER A 154 8.43 8.18 21.59
CA SER A 154 9.72 8.65 21.10
C SER A 154 10.41 7.57 20.27
N VAL A 155 10.81 7.93 19.06
CA VAL A 155 11.55 7.07 18.11
C VAL A 155 12.77 7.80 17.58
N VAL A 156 13.72 7.06 17.02
CA VAL A 156 14.85 7.62 16.28
C VAL A 156 14.65 7.43 14.79
N LEU A 157 14.67 8.54 14.07
CA LEU A 157 14.72 8.56 12.62
C LEU A 157 16.15 8.28 12.18
N GLN A 158 16.32 7.21 11.42
CA GLN A 158 17.60 6.85 10.79
C GLN A 158 17.50 6.92 9.27
N ALA A 159 18.63 7.19 8.63
CA ALA A 159 18.79 7.12 7.19
C ALA A 159 20.00 6.27 6.79
N SER A 160 19.92 5.66 5.62
CA SER A 160 21.00 4.86 5.03
C SER A 160 21.09 5.10 3.52
N THR A 161 22.28 5.00 2.95
CA THR A 161 22.50 5.01 1.50
C THR A 161 22.70 3.63 0.90
N ASN A 162 22.82 2.58 1.73
CA ASN A 162 23.16 1.23 1.29
C ASN A 162 22.39 0.12 2.04
N LEU A 163 21.42 0.47 2.90
CA LEU A 163 20.65 -0.44 3.76
C LEU A 163 21.47 -1.19 4.84
N VAL A 164 22.77 -0.93 4.92
CA VAL A 164 23.69 -1.58 5.88
C VAL A 164 24.14 -0.58 6.94
N ASP A 165 24.67 0.57 6.51
CA ASP A 165 25.13 1.62 7.39
C ASP A 165 24.01 2.60 7.66
N TRP A 166 23.57 2.67 8.92
CA TRP A 166 22.46 3.53 9.35
C TRP A 166 22.96 4.67 10.22
N GLU A 167 22.64 5.90 9.82
CA GLU A 167 22.93 7.13 10.54
C GLU A 167 21.68 7.60 11.30
N SER A 168 21.79 7.81 12.60
CA SER A 168 20.76 8.49 13.39
C SER A 168 20.70 9.97 13.03
N LEU A 169 19.57 10.40 12.44
CA LEU A 169 19.36 11.79 12.07
C LEU A 169 18.90 12.62 13.28
N ARG A 170 17.87 12.12 13.99
CA ARG A 170 17.33 12.74 15.21
C ARG A 170 16.39 11.82 15.97
N THR A 171 16.18 12.13 17.24
CA THR A 171 15.04 11.64 18.02
C THR A 171 13.80 12.48 17.69
N VAL A 172 12.67 11.81 17.47
CA VAL A 172 11.35 12.39 17.27
C VAL A 172 10.49 11.98 18.46
N THR A 173 9.92 12.96 19.14
CA THR A 173 8.86 12.73 20.14
C THR A 173 7.58 13.29 19.58
N PHE A 174 6.55 12.45 19.50
CA PHE A 174 5.27 12.80 18.91
C PHE A 174 4.48 13.69 19.90
N PRO A 175 4.26 14.99 19.61
CA PRO A 175 3.50 15.88 20.49
C PRO A 175 1.98 15.67 20.37
N ASN A 176 1.56 14.94 19.34
CA ASN A 176 0.21 14.48 19.02
C ASN A 176 0.38 13.20 18.16
N ASP A 177 -0.51 12.89 17.21
CA ASP A 177 -0.38 11.70 16.36
C ASP A 177 0.54 11.85 15.14
N ALA A 178 1.06 13.04 14.84
CA ALA A 178 1.88 13.28 13.66
C ALA A 178 2.95 14.37 13.83
N VAL A 179 4.10 14.19 13.18
CA VAL A 179 5.21 15.15 13.17
C VAL A 179 5.81 15.26 11.78
N ASP A 180 5.86 16.48 11.25
CA ASP A 180 6.64 16.75 10.05
C ASP A 180 8.14 16.64 10.34
N ILE A 181 8.85 15.93 9.46
CA ILE A 181 10.29 15.74 9.51
C ILE A 181 10.96 16.31 8.27
N GLU A 182 12.24 16.66 8.44
CA GLU A 182 13.13 17.07 7.37
C GLU A 182 14.51 16.40 7.58
N ASP A 183 15.02 15.71 6.55
CA ASP A 183 16.42 15.28 6.52
C ASP A 183 17.27 16.40 5.93
N THR A 184 17.89 17.21 6.79
CA THR A 184 18.77 18.31 6.38
C THR A 184 20.08 17.84 5.73
N LYS A 185 20.42 16.55 5.84
CA LYS A 185 21.60 15.94 5.22
C LYS A 185 21.29 15.31 3.85
N SER A 186 20.02 15.16 3.50
CA SER A 186 19.65 14.80 2.13
C SER A 186 19.94 15.99 1.21
N GLN A 187 20.95 15.87 0.35
CA GLN A 187 21.48 16.93 -0.53
C GLN A 187 21.00 16.74 -1.98
N GLY A 188 19.76 16.28 -2.17
CA GLY A 188 19.10 16.13 -3.48
C GLY A 188 19.71 15.12 -4.46
N THR A 189 20.90 14.58 -4.20
CA THR A 189 21.65 13.72 -5.12
C THR A 189 21.86 12.28 -4.61
N SER A 190 21.59 12.01 -3.33
CA SER A 190 21.66 10.66 -2.76
C SER A 190 20.25 10.12 -2.50
N SER A 191 19.91 9.02 -3.17
CA SER A 191 18.78 8.19 -2.74
C SER A 191 19.12 7.62 -1.36
N ARG A 192 18.27 7.91 -0.38
CA ARG A 192 18.39 7.42 1.00
C ARG A 192 17.17 6.58 1.35
N PHE A 193 17.39 5.56 2.14
CA PHE A 193 16.38 4.76 2.82
C PHE A 193 16.18 5.32 4.22
N TYR A 194 14.95 5.27 4.72
CA TYR A 194 14.61 5.78 6.05
C TYR A 194 13.95 4.68 6.88
N ARG A 195 14.22 4.66 8.18
CA ARG A 195 13.52 3.80 9.15
C ARG A 195 13.33 4.52 10.47
N LEU A 196 12.38 4.03 11.25
CA LEU A 196 12.10 4.49 12.60
C LEU A 196 12.42 3.35 13.57
N ILE A 197 13.17 3.65 14.63
CA ILE A 197 13.53 2.67 15.66
C ILE A 197 13.02 3.17 17.01
N PRO A 198 12.34 2.33 17.82
CA PRO A 198 12.03 2.65 19.21
C PRO A 198 13.28 3.01 20.01
N LEU A 199 13.19 3.99 20.92
CA LEU A 199 14.34 4.33 21.79
C LEU A 199 14.83 3.14 22.62
N SER A 200 13.96 2.19 22.95
CA SER A 200 14.29 0.97 23.69
C SER A 200 15.16 -0.02 22.90
N GLU A 201 15.28 0.14 21.59
CA GLU A 201 16.05 -0.72 20.69
C GLU A 201 17.36 -0.08 20.23
N LEU A 202 17.75 1.04 20.85
CA LEU A 202 19.09 1.60 20.70
C LEU A 202 20.01 0.97 21.75
N ASP A 203 20.90 0.08 21.28
CA ASP A 203 22.03 -0.43 22.06
C ASP A 203 23.04 0.67 22.45
#